data_AF-A0A3S0WCH0-F1
#
_entry.id   AF-A0A3S0WCH0-F1
#
_cell.length_a   1.000
_cell.length_b   1.000
_cell.length_c   1.000
_cell.angle_alpha   90.00
_cell.angle_beta   90.00
_cell.angle_gamma   90.00
#
_symmetry.space_group_name_H-M   'P 1'
#
loop_
_entity.id
_entity.type
_entity.pdbx_description
1 polymer ?
#
loop_
_entity_poly.entity_id
_entity_poly.type
_entity_poly.pdbx_seq_one_letter_code
_entity_poly.pdbx_strand_id
1 'polypeptide(L)'
;MPARERYPHLPKTVEYAHIGWDFFILAAVIINLSLLLFDSLFLIEPINNTIANLTPAFHAFYDTVIHSRFITIDLFFVGIFIADVLLGWMVAIAERRYHRWFFYPFVNWYDVLGCIPLSGFRLLRVLRVVSLLNRLHRLRLIDMTRWSSYRFLAKYYDILLEELSNRIALRLLSNVQEQVTASDSLTERVIDRVILPRKTQLIHEISQRLEATVGQSYQQNRIAIMASIDDLVSRTLRESPEIQKLHRLPMGKTASNAMQASLSGVAQRLVDELAQGIHSTEFRQLVERTAETGFNSWLTVDETSAHVTEQVLYDILEMLKEQIRHQGWKDRYE
;
A
#
# COMPACT_ATOMS: atom_id res chain seq x y z
N MET A 1 31.53 -11.16 2.19
CA MET A 1 32.25 -12.12 3.07
C MET A 1 33.70 -12.15 2.63
N PRO A 2 34.67 -11.98 3.54
CA PRO A 2 36.08 -12.20 3.22
C PRO A 2 36.28 -13.65 2.75
N ALA A 3 37.18 -13.88 1.78
CA ALA A 3 37.38 -15.19 1.13
C ALA A 3 37.64 -16.34 2.12
N ARG A 4 38.13 -16.03 3.34
CA ARG A 4 38.38 -17.00 4.42
C ARG A 4 37.15 -17.64 5.04
N GLU A 5 35.95 -17.04 4.94
CA GLU A 5 34.74 -17.57 5.58
C GLU A 5 33.93 -18.53 4.71
N ARG A 6 34.34 -18.73 3.44
CA ARG A 6 33.55 -19.51 2.48
C ARG A 6 33.84 -21.02 2.52
N TYR A 7 34.91 -21.44 3.22
CA TYR A 7 35.37 -22.83 3.27
C TYR A 7 35.96 -23.20 4.66
N PRO A 8 35.15 -23.66 5.62
CA PRO A 8 35.69 -24.24 6.84
C PRO A 8 36.14 -25.67 6.56
N HIS A 9 37.42 -25.97 6.83
CA HIS A 9 38.03 -27.32 6.87
C HIS A 9 38.43 -28.01 5.56
N LEU A 10 39.10 -27.33 4.64
CA LEU A 10 39.83 -27.99 3.52
C LEU A 10 41.35 -28.06 3.81
N PRO A 11 42.06 -29.10 3.33
CA PRO A 11 43.51 -29.19 3.46
C PRO A 11 44.18 -27.99 2.77
N LYS A 12 45.23 -27.43 3.39
CA LYS A 12 45.86 -26.15 3.01
C LYS A 12 46.17 -26.04 1.50
N THR A 13 46.53 -27.15 0.85
CA THR A 13 46.81 -27.20 -0.60
C THR A 13 45.58 -26.89 -1.47
N VAL A 14 44.40 -27.34 -1.05
CA VAL A 14 43.13 -27.09 -1.75
C VAL A 14 42.65 -25.65 -1.51
N GLU A 15 42.89 -25.11 -0.32
CA GLU A 15 42.63 -23.69 -0.02
C GLU A 15 43.44 -22.75 -0.93
N TYR A 16 44.75 -23.00 -1.10
CA TYR A 16 45.59 -22.22 -2.02
C TYR A 16 45.18 -22.39 -3.49
N ALA A 17 44.74 -23.58 -3.89
CA ALA A 17 44.25 -23.82 -5.25
C ALA A 17 42.97 -23.01 -5.54
N HIS A 18 42.03 -22.96 -4.59
CA HIS A 18 40.82 -22.14 -4.72
C HIS A 18 41.13 -20.64 -4.78
N ILE A 19 42.05 -20.15 -3.93
CA ILE A 19 42.48 -18.75 -3.96
C ILE A 19 43.16 -18.40 -5.29
N GLY A 20 44.00 -19.30 -5.81
CA GLY A 20 44.64 -19.12 -7.11
C GLY A 20 43.64 -19.09 -8.26
N TRP A 21 42.63 -19.97 -8.22
CA TRP A 21 41.54 -19.99 -9.19
C TRP A 21 40.71 -18.70 -9.14
N ASP A 22 40.32 -18.26 -7.95
CA ASP A 22 39.57 -17.01 -7.76
C ASP A 22 40.34 -15.80 -8.30
N PHE A 23 41.66 -15.75 -8.07
CA PHE A 23 42.52 -14.69 -8.60
C PHE A 23 42.65 -14.77 -10.13
N PHE A 24 42.77 -15.96 -10.70
CA PHE A 24 42.82 -16.15 -12.15
C PHE A 24 41.53 -15.68 -12.82
N ILE A 25 40.38 -16.12 -12.30
CA ILE A 25 39.07 -15.72 -12.80
C ILE A 25 38.88 -14.20 -12.66
N LEU A 26 39.33 -13.64 -11.54
CA LEU A 26 39.31 -12.20 -11.36
C LEU A 26 40.15 -11.46 -12.40
N ALA A 27 41.39 -11.88 -12.64
CA ALA A 27 42.25 -11.29 -13.66
C ALA A 27 41.61 -11.39 -15.04
N ALA A 28 41.02 -12.54 -15.36
CA ALA A 28 40.28 -12.76 -16.60
C ALA A 28 39.07 -11.80 -16.73
N VAL A 29 38.32 -11.57 -15.65
CA VAL A 29 37.20 -10.60 -15.61
C VAL A 29 37.70 -9.18 -15.88
N ILE A 30 38.79 -8.75 -15.24
CA ILE A 30 39.34 -7.40 -15.41
C ILE A 30 39.86 -7.20 -16.84
N ILE A 31 40.59 -8.18 -17.38
CA ILE A 31 41.13 -8.12 -18.74
C ILE A 31 39.98 -8.12 -19.76
N ASN A 32 39.01 -9.02 -19.62
CA ASN A 32 37.86 -9.08 -20.53
C ASN A 32 37.03 -7.79 -20.47
N LEU A 33 36.76 -7.26 -19.28
CA LEU A 33 36.05 -5.98 -19.13
C LEU A 33 36.81 -4.83 -19.77
N SER A 34 38.13 -4.78 -19.61
CA SER A 34 38.99 -3.75 -20.22
C SER A 34 38.96 -3.83 -21.75
N LEU A 35 39.09 -5.04 -22.30
CA LEU A 35 38.98 -5.27 -23.74
C LEU A 35 37.60 -4.86 -24.27
N LEU A 36 36.52 -5.18 -23.55
CA LEU A 36 35.16 -4.87 -23.97
C LEU A 36 34.89 -3.35 -23.93
N LEU A 37 35.37 -2.66 -22.90
CA LEU A 37 35.29 -1.19 -22.79
C LEU A 37 36.10 -0.50 -23.88
N PHE A 38 37.34 -0.96 -24.10
CA PHE A 38 38.21 -0.37 -25.12
C PHE A 38 37.69 -0.61 -26.53
N ASP A 39 37.18 -1.82 -26.83
CA ASP A 39 36.51 -2.12 -28.12
C ASP A 39 35.27 -1.22 -28.33
N SER A 40 34.50 -1.00 -27.27
CA SER A 40 33.33 -0.10 -27.29
C SER A 40 33.72 1.36 -27.56
N LEU A 41 34.85 1.83 -27.04
CA LEU A 41 35.40 3.15 -27.32
C LEU A 41 35.97 3.25 -28.73
N PHE A 42 36.61 2.18 -29.22
CA PHE A 42 37.18 2.11 -30.57
C PHE A 42 36.10 2.16 -31.66
N LEU A 43 34.89 1.68 -31.37
CA LEU A 43 33.72 1.78 -32.25
C LEU A 43 33.16 3.21 -32.41
N ILE A 44 33.55 4.16 -31.54
CA ILE A 44 33.08 5.54 -31.59
C ILE A 44 34.00 6.33 -32.52
N GLU A 45 33.49 6.71 -33.71
CA GLU A 45 34.27 7.39 -34.78
C GLU A 45 35.12 8.58 -34.31
N PRO A 46 34.61 9.54 -33.52
CA PRO A 46 35.43 10.64 -32.99
C PRO A 46 36.64 10.19 -32.16
N ILE A 47 36.46 9.14 -31.35
CA ILE A 47 37.50 8.60 -30.47
C ILE A 47 38.52 7.81 -31.30
N ASN A 48 38.02 7.00 -32.24
CA ASN A 48 38.85 6.24 -33.17
C ASN A 48 39.80 7.15 -33.97
N ASN A 49 39.25 8.21 -34.57
CA ASN A 49 40.03 9.18 -35.35
C ASN A 49 41.08 9.89 -34.48
N THR A 50 40.75 10.19 -33.22
CA THR A 50 41.70 10.79 -32.27
C THR A 50 42.86 9.84 -31.95
N ILE A 51 42.58 8.55 -31.73
CA ILE A 51 43.59 7.52 -31.46
C ILE A 51 44.47 7.28 -32.71
N ALA A 52 43.88 7.28 -33.90
CA ALA A 52 44.59 7.15 -35.17
C ALA A 52 45.58 8.31 -35.39
N ASN A 53 45.17 9.53 -35.03
CA ASN A 53 46.00 10.73 -35.19
C ASN A 53 47.11 10.84 -34.15
N LEU A 54 46.86 10.44 -32.89
CA LEU A 54 47.84 10.51 -31.81
C LEU A 54 48.85 9.35 -31.86
N THR A 55 48.37 8.14 -32.15
CA THR A 55 49.17 6.90 -32.05
C THR A 55 48.84 5.94 -33.20
N PRO A 56 49.25 6.25 -34.45
CA PRO A 56 48.90 5.47 -35.63
C PRO A 56 49.44 4.02 -35.58
N ALA A 57 50.62 3.81 -35.01
CA ALA A 57 51.20 2.46 -34.87
C ALA A 57 50.40 1.57 -33.90
N PHE A 58 49.89 2.14 -32.81
CA PHE A 58 49.06 1.42 -31.84
C PHE A 58 47.66 1.16 -32.39
N HIS A 59 47.08 2.13 -33.11
CA HIS A 59 45.80 1.98 -33.80
C HIS A 59 45.83 0.82 -34.80
N ALA A 60 46.84 0.78 -35.69
CA ALA A 60 47.00 -0.28 -36.67
C ALA A 60 47.20 -1.67 -36.02
N PHE A 61 47.99 -1.75 -34.94
CA PHE A 61 48.15 -2.99 -34.18
C PHE A 61 46.84 -3.47 -33.55
N TYR A 62 46.10 -2.57 -32.89
CA TYR A 62 44.84 -2.92 -32.23
C TYR A 62 43.78 -3.38 -33.24
N ASP A 63 43.62 -2.64 -34.34
CA ASP A 63 42.63 -2.94 -35.37
C ASP A 63 42.88 -4.31 -36.04
N THR A 64 44.14 -4.56 -36.42
CA THR A 64 44.53 -5.76 -37.16
C THR A 64 44.63 -7.02 -36.30
N VAL A 65 45.10 -6.90 -35.05
CA VAL A 65 45.38 -8.07 -34.19
C VAL A 65 44.23 -8.35 -33.23
N ILE A 66 43.67 -7.32 -32.60
CA ILE A 66 42.74 -7.46 -31.47
C ILE A 66 41.29 -7.28 -31.93
N HIS A 67 40.98 -6.18 -32.64
CA HIS A 67 39.61 -5.89 -33.09
C HIS A 67 39.11 -6.92 -34.10
N SER A 68 39.93 -7.26 -35.11
CA SER A 68 39.60 -8.28 -36.11
C SER A 68 39.26 -9.66 -35.49
N ARG A 69 39.91 -10.02 -34.38
CA ARG A 69 39.73 -11.31 -33.68
C ARG A 69 38.94 -11.18 -32.38
N PHE A 70 38.30 -10.05 -32.15
CA PHE A 70 37.65 -9.73 -30.87
C PHE A 70 36.63 -10.79 -30.48
N ILE A 71 35.83 -11.28 -31.44
CA ILE A 71 34.82 -12.33 -31.22
C ILE A 71 35.47 -13.62 -30.72
N THR A 72 36.59 -14.03 -31.30
CA THR A 72 37.30 -15.24 -30.91
C THR A 72 37.92 -15.11 -29.52
N ILE A 73 38.52 -13.95 -29.23
CA ILE A 73 39.12 -13.65 -27.93
C ILE A 73 38.02 -13.61 -26.84
N ASP A 74 36.91 -12.93 -27.11
CA ASP A 74 35.76 -12.87 -26.20
C ASP A 74 35.18 -14.27 -25.95
N LEU A 75 35.00 -15.08 -27.00
CA LEU A 75 34.49 -16.45 -26.86
C LEU A 75 35.38 -17.33 -25.98
N PHE A 76 36.70 -17.13 -26.01
CA PHE A 76 37.62 -17.82 -25.11
C PHE A 76 37.39 -17.44 -23.64
N PHE A 77 37.26 -16.15 -23.34
CA PHE A 77 36.89 -15.68 -21.99
C PHE A 77 35.52 -16.20 -21.54
N VAL A 78 34.54 -16.22 -22.46
CA VAL A 78 33.23 -16.80 -22.20
C VAL A 78 33.33 -18.28 -21.85
N GLY A 79 34.16 -19.04 -22.57
CA GLY A 79 34.42 -20.44 -22.26
C GLY A 79 34.97 -20.64 -20.85
N ILE A 80 35.92 -19.79 -20.43
CA ILE A 80 36.46 -19.79 -19.06
C ILE A 80 35.35 -19.50 -18.03
N PHE A 81 34.50 -18.49 -18.27
CA PHE A 81 33.43 -18.14 -17.34
C PHE A 81 32.32 -19.20 -17.28
N ILE A 82 31.97 -19.84 -18.40
CA ILE A 82 31.05 -20.98 -18.41
C ILE A 82 31.63 -22.11 -17.55
N ALA A 83 32.91 -22.44 -17.72
CA ALA A 83 33.56 -23.46 -16.93
C ALA A 83 33.55 -23.12 -15.43
N ASP A 84 33.85 -21.88 -15.06
CA ASP A 84 33.78 -21.39 -13.68
C ASP A 84 32.38 -21.53 -13.07
N VAL A 85 31.33 -21.14 -13.81
CA VAL A 85 29.94 -21.25 -13.37
C VAL A 85 29.51 -22.71 -13.23
N LEU A 86 29.89 -23.58 -14.17
CA LEU A 86 29.59 -25.01 -14.12
C LEU A 86 30.31 -25.71 -12.96
N LEU A 87 31.57 -25.37 -12.70
CA LEU A 87 32.33 -25.89 -11.57
C LEU A 87 31.70 -25.44 -10.25
N GLY A 88 31.38 -24.16 -10.11
CA GLY A 88 30.67 -23.65 -8.93
C GLY A 88 29.30 -24.30 -8.72
N TRP A 89 28.59 -24.59 -9.82
CA TRP A 89 27.31 -25.30 -9.77
C TRP A 89 27.49 -26.74 -9.29
N MET A 90 28.48 -27.45 -9.82
CA MET A 90 28.80 -28.83 -9.44
C MET A 90 29.17 -28.92 -7.96
N VAL A 91 30.00 -27.99 -7.46
CA VAL A 91 30.34 -27.89 -6.03
C VAL A 91 29.09 -27.60 -5.18
N ALA A 92 28.22 -26.68 -5.60
CA ALA A 92 27.00 -26.36 -4.87
C ALA A 92 26.00 -27.54 -4.79
N ILE A 93 25.98 -28.40 -5.82
CA ILE A 93 25.21 -29.66 -5.82
C ILE A 93 25.83 -30.66 -4.84
N ALA A 94 27.15 -30.82 -4.86
CA ALA A 94 27.87 -31.73 -3.96
C ALA A 94 27.70 -31.35 -2.48
N GLU A 95 27.79 -30.05 -2.17
CA GLU A 95 27.63 -29.51 -0.81
C GLU A 95 26.16 -29.31 -0.39
N ARG A 96 25.18 -29.62 -1.27
CA ARG A 96 23.73 -29.43 -1.03
C ARG A 96 23.38 -28.04 -0.50
N ARG A 97 24.04 -26.99 -1.00
CA ARG A 97 23.84 -25.59 -0.56
C ARG A 97 22.41 -25.07 -0.81
N TYR A 98 21.67 -25.70 -1.72
CA TYR A 98 20.30 -25.32 -2.07
C TYR A 98 19.36 -26.53 -1.99
N HIS A 99 18.11 -26.28 -1.61
CA HIS A 99 17.07 -27.31 -1.53
C HIS A 99 16.86 -28.04 -2.88
N ARG A 100 17.08 -27.36 -4.01
CA ARG A 100 17.06 -27.98 -5.35
C ARG A 100 18.21 -27.46 -6.20
N TRP A 101 18.80 -28.34 -7.01
CA TRP A 101 19.92 -28.04 -7.90
C TRP A 101 19.62 -26.92 -8.92
N PHE A 102 18.35 -26.79 -9.34
CA PHE A 102 17.90 -25.78 -10.30
C PHE A 102 17.86 -24.35 -9.74
N PHE A 103 17.98 -24.14 -8.42
CA PHE A 103 18.01 -22.78 -7.86
C PHE A 103 19.32 -22.03 -8.13
N TYR A 104 20.43 -22.75 -8.34
CA TYR A 104 21.75 -22.13 -8.48
C TYR A 104 21.85 -21.15 -9.66
N PRO A 105 21.35 -21.47 -10.88
CA PRO A 105 21.29 -20.51 -11.98
C PRO A 105 20.43 -19.27 -11.71
N PHE A 106 19.36 -19.36 -10.91
CA PHE A 106 18.53 -18.19 -10.58
C PHE A 106 19.19 -17.28 -9.55
N VAL A 107 19.93 -17.83 -8.60
CA VAL A 107 20.67 -17.02 -7.63
C VAL A 107 21.86 -16.32 -8.31
N ASN A 108 22.51 -17.00 -9.25
CA ASN A 108 23.65 -16.48 -10.01
C ASN A 108 23.24 -16.06 -11.43
N TRP A 109 22.01 -15.58 -11.59
CA TRP A 109 21.45 -15.27 -12.92
C TRP A 109 22.29 -14.26 -13.70
N TYR A 110 22.95 -13.32 -13.01
CA TYR A 110 23.91 -12.40 -13.62
C TYR A 110 25.06 -13.16 -14.28
N ASP A 111 25.73 -14.07 -13.56
CA ASP A 111 26.87 -14.83 -14.09
C ASP A 111 26.44 -15.72 -15.27
N VAL A 112 25.24 -16.29 -15.20
CA VAL A 112 24.65 -17.08 -16.30
C VAL A 112 24.38 -16.21 -17.52
N LEU A 113 23.76 -15.04 -17.36
CA LEU A 113 23.53 -14.10 -18.45
C LEU A 113 24.84 -13.56 -19.06
N GLY A 114 25.84 -13.30 -18.21
CA GLY A 114 27.17 -12.89 -18.64
C GLY A 114 27.89 -13.93 -19.49
N CYS A 115 27.53 -15.21 -19.37
CA CYS A 115 28.12 -16.32 -20.13
C CYS A 115 27.48 -16.55 -21.51
N ILE A 116 26.38 -15.88 -21.86
CA ILE A 116 25.71 -16.11 -23.15
C ILE A 116 26.50 -15.41 -24.27
N PRO A 117 27.02 -16.12 -25.28
CA PRO A 117 27.71 -15.49 -26.42
C PRO A 117 26.66 -14.82 -27.32
N LEU A 118 26.43 -13.53 -27.10
CA LEU A 118 25.49 -12.73 -27.87
C LEU A 118 26.21 -12.07 -29.06
N SER A 119 26.68 -12.90 -29.99
CA SER A 119 27.58 -12.53 -31.09
C SER A 119 26.98 -11.51 -32.08
N GLY A 120 25.65 -11.34 -32.10
CA GLY A 120 24.94 -10.58 -33.14
C GLY A 120 24.54 -9.14 -32.78
N PHE A 121 24.47 -8.76 -31.50
CA PHE A 121 23.89 -7.46 -31.10
C PHE A 121 24.86 -6.63 -30.25
N ARG A 122 25.24 -5.45 -30.77
CA ARG A 122 26.15 -4.51 -30.10
C ARG A 122 25.62 -4.05 -28.73
N LEU A 123 24.31 -3.79 -28.63
CA LEU A 123 23.66 -3.39 -27.38
C LEU A 123 23.71 -4.48 -26.30
N LEU A 124 23.72 -5.76 -26.69
CA LEU A 124 23.77 -6.88 -25.75
C LEU A 124 25.15 -7.01 -25.09
N ARG A 125 26.20 -6.39 -25.64
CA ARG A 125 27.52 -6.31 -24.98
C ARG A 125 27.45 -5.53 -23.67
N VAL A 126 26.53 -4.55 -23.57
CA VAL A 126 26.31 -3.78 -22.34
C VAL A 126 25.81 -4.68 -21.21
N LEU A 127 24.99 -5.69 -21.51
CA LEU A 127 24.56 -6.68 -20.51
C LEU A 127 25.76 -7.44 -19.91
N ARG A 128 26.74 -7.81 -20.76
CA ARG A 128 27.97 -8.46 -20.29
C ARG A 128 28.83 -7.52 -19.45
N VAL A 129 28.98 -6.25 -19.85
CA VAL A 129 29.66 -5.22 -19.05
C VAL A 129 29.01 -5.11 -17.67
N VAL A 130 27.68 -5.01 -17.62
CA VAL A 130 26.91 -4.93 -16.36
C VAL A 130 27.08 -6.20 -15.52
N SER A 131 27.04 -7.38 -16.15
CA SER A 131 27.26 -8.65 -15.47
C SER A 131 28.65 -8.76 -14.85
N LEU A 132 29.70 -8.42 -15.61
CA LEU A 132 31.10 -8.46 -15.15
C LEU A 132 31.37 -7.40 -14.09
N LEU A 133 30.81 -6.20 -14.23
CA LEU A 133 30.84 -5.16 -13.19
C LEU A 133 30.17 -5.65 -11.90
N ASN A 134 29.01 -6.32 -12.00
CA ASN A 134 28.34 -6.87 -10.84
C ASN A 134 29.16 -7.99 -10.18
N ARG A 135 29.81 -8.85 -10.97
CA ARG A 135 30.75 -9.86 -10.46
C ARG A 135 31.92 -9.20 -9.73
N LEU A 136 32.50 -8.14 -10.28
CA LEU A 136 33.59 -7.39 -9.67
C LEU A 136 33.16 -6.68 -8.37
N HIS A 137 31.92 -6.19 -8.31
CA HIS A 137 31.31 -5.64 -7.11
C HIS A 137 31.13 -6.70 -6.02
N ARG A 138 30.64 -7.89 -6.38
CA ARG A 138 30.49 -9.03 -5.46
C ARG A 138 31.82 -9.50 -4.87
N LEU A 139 32.91 -9.38 -5.65
CA LEU A 139 34.28 -9.66 -5.22
C LEU A 139 34.89 -8.55 -4.34
N ARG A 140 34.13 -7.48 -4.01
CA ARG A 140 34.52 -6.32 -3.18
C ARG A 140 35.73 -5.53 -3.70
N LEU A 141 36.05 -5.63 -4.98
CA LEU A 141 37.15 -4.87 -5.58
C LEU A 141 36.71 -3.49 -6.06
N ILE A 142 35.42 -3.34 -6.40
CA ILE A 142 34.82 -2.07 -6.80
C ILE A 142 33.47 -1.90 -6.11
N ASP A 143 33.31 -0.81 -5.36
CA ASP A 143 32.01 -0.41 -4.79
C ASP A 143 31.21 0.43 -5.80
N MET A 144 30.49 -0.25 -6.71
CA MET A 144 29.63 0.37 -7.73
C MET A 144 28.55 1.29 -7.10
N THR A 145 28.09 0.95 -5.89
CA THR A 145 27.05 1.67 -5.15
C THR A 145 27.45 3.11 -4.76
N ARG A 146 28.75 3.42 -4.72
CA ARG A 146 29.24 4.78 -4.40
C ARG A 146 29.31 5.69 -5.62
N TRP A 147 29.26 5.14 -6.83
CA TRP A 147 29.42 5.91 -8.06
C TRP A 147 28.23 6.84 -8.29
N SER A 148 28.51 8.07 -8.77
CA SER A 148 27.47 9.08 -9.02
C SER A 148 26.43 8.57 -10.04
N SER A 149 26.89 7.92 -11.11
CA SER A 149 26.02 7.38 -12.17
C SER A 149 25.09 6.27 -11.67
N TYR A 150 25.55 5.40 -10.77
CA TYR A 150 24.72 4.36 -10.17
C TYR A 150 23.66 4.95 -9.25
N ARG A 151 24.04 5.92 -8.39
CA ARG A 151 23.08 6.62 -7.51
C ARG A 151 22.04 7.41 -8.32
N PHE A 152 22.44 8.03 -9.42
CA PHE A 152 21.52 8.66 -10.36
C PHE A 152 20.53 7.63 -10.90
N LEU A 153 21.00 6.55 -11.54
CA LEU A 153 20.11 5.53 -12.10
C LEU A 153 19.18 4.91 -11.04
N ALA A 154 19.70 4.61 -9.86
CA ALA A 154 18.92 4.07 -8.74
C ALA A 154 17.81 5.04 -8.30
N LYS A 155 18.12 6.35 -8.19
CA LYS A 155 17.12 7.39 -7.90
C LYS A 155 15.98 7.39 -8.93
N TYR A 156 16.30 7.42 -10.23
CA TYR A 156 15.26 7.43 -11.27
C TYR A 156 14.49 6.11 -11.34
N TYR A 157 15.17 4.97 -11.10
CA TYR A 157 14.51 3.67 -11.05
C TYR A 157 13.49 3.59 -9.90
N ASP A 158 13.86 4.08 -8.71
CA ASP A 158 12.97 4.16 -7.55
C ASP A 158 11.76 5.05 -7.83
N ILE A 159 11.99 6.25 -8.39
CA ILE A 159 10.91 7.18 -8.81
C ILE A 159 9.97 6.52 -9.83
N LEU A 160 10.52 5.84 -10.85
CA LEU A 160 9.72 5.16 -11.87
C LEU A 160 8.89 4.01 -11.29
N LEU A 161 9.48 3.19 -10.42
CA LEU A 161 8.75 2.10 -9.76
C LEU A 161 7.64 2.63 -8.87
N GLU A 162 7.89 3.69 -8.10
CA GLU A 162 6.88 4.33 -7.27
C GLU A 162 5.74 4.87 -8.14
N GLU A 163 6.05 5.60 -9.21
CA GLU A 163 5.04 6.15 -10.13
C GLU A 163 4.22 5.05 -10.82
N LEU A 164 4.87 3.96 -11.24
CA LEU A 164 4.18 2.81 -11.82
C LEU A 164 3.26 2.14 -10.79
N SER A 165 3.75 1.92 -9.57
CA SER A 165 2.97 1.33 -8.47
C SER A 165 1.76 2.20 -8.14
N ASN A 166 1.96 3.50 -7.97
CA ASN A 166 0.87 4.45 -7.69
C ASN A 166 -0.16 4.47 -8.82
N ARG A 167 0.29 4.47 -10.08
CA ARG A 167 -0.63 4.42 -11.23
C ARG A 167 -1.42 3.11 -11.30
N ILE A 168 -0.81 1.98 -10.97
CA ILE A 168 -1.50 0.69 -10.90
C ILE A 168 -2.52 0.71 -9.75
N ALA A 169 -2.14 1.19 -8.56
CA ALA A 169 -3.02 1.29 -7.40
C ALA A 169 -4.23 2.20 -7.69
N LEU A 170 -4.01 3.36 -8.31
CA LEU A 170 -5.09 4.26 -8.73
C LEU A 170 -6.04 3.59 -9.74
N ARG A 171 -5.52 2.86 -10.72
CA ARG A 171 -6.36 2.11 -11.68
C ARG A 171 -7.18 1.04 -11.00
N LEU A 172 -6.58 0.29 -10.07
CA LEU A 172 -7.29 -0.74 -9.32
C LEU A 172 -8.40 -0.14 -8.45
N LEU A 173 -8.13 0.95 -7.74
CA LEU A 173 -9.13 1.64 -6.93
C LEU A 173 -10.26 2.22 -7.78
N SER A 174 -9.94 2.84 -8.93
CA SER A 174 -10.96 3.31 -9.88
C SER A 174 -11.84 2.17 -10.40
N ASN A 175 -11.25 1.02 -10.73
CA ASN A 175 -12.02 -0.14 -11.18
C ASN A 175 -12.95 -0.68 -10.08
N VAL A 176 -12.50 -0.67 -8.82
CA VAL A 176 -13.36 -1.05 -7.68
C VAL A 176 -14.47 -0.03 -7.48
N GLN A 177 -14.16 1.26 -7.59
CA GLN A 177 -15.14 2.36 -7.49
C GLN A 177 -16.24 2.23 -8.55
N GLU A 178 -15.86 1.96 -9.81
CA GLU A 178 -16.82 1.67 -10.89
C GLU A 178 -17.67 0.44 -10.59
N GLN A 179 -17.11 -0.62 -10.00
CA GLN A 179 -17.88 -1.82 -9.61
C GLN A 179 -18.84 -1.56 -8.45
N VAL A 180 -18.48 -0.70 -7.50
CA VAL A 180 -19.36 -0.30 -6.39
C VAL A 180 -20.58 0.43 -6.94
N THR A 181 -20.38 1.36 -7.89
CA THR A 181 -21.50 2.10 -8.50
C THR A 181 -22.29 1.31 -9.53
N ALA A 182 -21.66 0.36 -10.23
CA ALA A 182 -22.33 -0.44 -11.25
C ALA A 182 -22.97 -1.73 -10.72
N SER A 183 -22.64 -2.18 -9.51
CA SER A 183 -23.13 -3.46 -8.98
C SER A 183 -23.57 -3.40 -7.51
N ASP A 184 -24.85 -3.69 -7.28
CA ASP A 184 -25.42 -3.85 -5.93
C ASP A 184 -24.75 -4.98 -5.12
N SER A 185 -24.07 -5.90 -5.80
CA SER A 185 -23.46 -7.09 -5.20
C SER A 185 -22.32 -6.80 -4.21
N LEU A 186 -21.63 -5.67 -4.32
CA LEU A 186 -20.56 -5.31 -3.38
C LEU A 186 -21.16 -4.70 -2.11
N THR A 187 -22.16 -3.85 -2.26
CA THR A 187 -22.93 -3.25 -1.16
C THR A 187 -23.58 -4.34 -0.30
N GLU A 188 -24.27 -5.30 -0.92
CA GLU A 188 -24.87 -6.44 -0.23
C GLU A 188 -23.83 -7.28 0.53
N ARG A 189 -22.67 -7.54 -0.07
CA ARG A 189 -21.58 -8.27 0.59
C ARG A 189 -20.98 -7.51 1.78
N VAL A 190 -20.88 -6.18 1.70
CA VAL A 190 -20.41 -5.36 2.83
C VAL A 190 -21.43 -5.38 3.97
N ILE A 191 -22.72 -5.26 3.63
CA ILE A 191 -23.81 -5.37 4.59
C ILE A 191 -23.73 -6.73 5.32
N ASP A 192 -23.69 -7.83 4.59
CA ASP A 192 -23.71 -9.18 5.16
C ASP A 192 -22.42 -9.55 5.91
N ARG A 193 -21.25 -9.16 5.39
CA ARG A 193 -19.96 -9.61 5.96
C ARG A 193 -19.32 -8.66 6.95
N VAL A 194 -19.67 -7.38 6.93
CA VAL A 194 -19.01 -6.35 7.76
C VAL A 194 -19.99 -5.75 8.76
N ILE A 195 -21.18 -5.35 8.31
CA ILE A 195 -22.17 -4.64 9.13
C ILE A 195 -22.97 -5.62 9.98
N LEU A 196 -23.54 -6.67 9.39
CA LEU A 196 -24.38 -7.65 10.07
C LEU A 196 -23.69 -8.30 11.30
N PRO A 197 -22.42 -8.76 11.22
CA PRO A 197 -21.73 -9.37 12.36
C PRO A 197 -21.50 -8.39 13.52
N ARG A 198 -21.53 -7.08 13.25
CA ARG A 198 -21.29 -6.02 14.24
C ARG A 198 -22.59 -5.34 14.70
N LYS A 199 -23.75 -5.76 14.19
CA LYS A 199 -25.07 -5.17 14.48
C LYS A 199 -25.30 -4.96 15.97
N THR A 200 -25.11 -6.00 16.80
CA THR A 200 -25.38 -5.93 18.24
C THR A 200 -24.48 -4.91 18.95
N GLN A 201 -23.21 -4.81 18.54
CA GLN A 201 -22.28 -3.83 19.11
C GLN A 201 -22.68 -2.40 18.73
N LEU A 202 -23.05 -2.18 17.46
CA LEU A 202 -23.50 -0.87 16.97
C LEU A 202 -24.78 -0.42 17.68
N ILE A 203 -25.78 -1.30 17.81
CA ILE A 203 -27.04 -0.98 18.51
C ILE A 203 -26.76 -0.61 19.97
N HIS A 204 -25.89 -1.36 20.64
CA HIS A 204 -25.54 -1.08 22.03
C HIS A 204 -24.84 0.27 22.19
N GLU A 205 -23.87 0.58 21.32
CA GLU A 205 -23.15 1.85 21.36
C GLU A 205 -24.06 3.05 21.05
N ILE A 206 -24.95 2.93 20.07
CA ILE A 206 -25.96 3.95 19.77
C ILE A 206 -26.88 4.15 20.97
N SER A 207 -27.36 3.07 21.59
CA SER A 207 -28.27 3.14 22.73
C SER A 207 -27.61 3.83 23.93
N GLN A 208 -26.36 3.50 24.23
CA GLN A 208 -25.58 4.16 25.29
C GLN A 208 -25.35 5.65 25.01
N ARG A 209 -24.94 6.00 23.78
CA ARG A 209 -24.74 7.40 23.40
C ARG A 209 -26.04 8.20 23.45
N LEU A 210 -27.15 7.60 23.04
CA LEU A 210 -28.47 8.22 23.09
C LEU A 210 -28.90 8.46 24.54
N GLU A 211 -28.74 7.49 25.42
CA GLU A 211 -29.05 7.61 26.86
C GLU A 211 -28.29 8.80 27.48
N ALA A 212 -26.99 8.90 27.22
CA ALA A 212 -26.16 9.99 27.71
C ALA A 212 -26.58 11.36 27.13
N THR A 213 -26.85 11.41 25.82
CA THR A 213 -27.16 12.66 25.12
C THR A 213 -28.55 13.20 25.50
N VAL A 214 -29.57 12.34 25.60
CA VAL A 214 -30.93 12.76 25.96
C VAL A 214 -30.97 13.23 27.42
N GLY A 215 -30.33 12.50 28.33
CA GLY A 215 -30.22 12.92 29.74
C GLY A 215 -29.53 14.28 29.88
N GLN A 216 -28.41 14.49 29.20
CA GLN A 216 -27.69 15.76 29.22
C GLN A 216 -28.49 16.90 28.58
N SER A 217 -29.10 16.68 27.41
CA SER A 217 -29.90 17.68 26.71
C SER A 217 -31.12 18.10 27.52
N TYR A 218 -31.77 17.16 28.20
CA TYR A 218 -32.88 17.48 29.11
C TYR A 218 -32.42 18.34 30.28
N GLN A 219 -31.32 18.01 30.95
CA GLN A 219 -30.81 18.81 32.07
C GLN A 219 -30.45 20.24 31.65
N GLN A 220 -29.85 20.40 30.47
CA GLN A 220 -29.50 21.73 29.93
C GLN A 220 -30.74 22.55 29.54
N ASN A 221 -31.77 21.91 28.98
CA ASN A 221 -32.96 22.59 28.45
C ASN A 221 -34.21 22.48 29.34
N ARG A 222 -34.08 22.00 30.59
CA ARG A 222 -35.21 21.68 31.47
C ARG A 222 -36.22 22.82 31.59
N ILE A 223 -35.72 24.05 31.77
CA ILE A 223 -36.57 25.24 31.91
C ILE A 223 -37.40 25.48 30.65
N ALA A 224 -36.77 25.38 29.48
CA ALA A 224 -37.45 25.56 28.20
C ALA A 224 -38.48 24.45 27.95
N ILE A 225 -38.15 23.19 28.28
CA ILE A 225 -39.07 22.06 28.14
C ILE A 225 -40.29 22.24 29.04
N MET A 226 -40.11 22.63 30.31
CA MET A 226 -41.22 22.85 31.25
C MET A 226 -42.11 24.02 30.84
N ALA A 227 -41.53 25.10 30.29
CA ALA A 227 -42.28 26.22 29.74
C ALA A 227 -43.08 25.81 28.50
N SER A 228 -42.48 25.03 27.58
CA SER A 228 -43.18 24.51 26.40
C SER A 228 -44.34 23.57 26.76
N ILE A 229 -44.20 22.76 27.82
CA ILE A 229 -45.29 21.89 28.31
C ILE A 229 -46.43 22.71 28.88
N ASP A 230 -46.13 23.75 29.67
CA ASP A 230 -47.17 24.63 30.22
C ASP A 230 -47.94 25.35 29.12
N ASP A 231 -47.24 25.86 28.10
CA ASP A 231 -47.87 26.48 26.93
C ASP A 231 -48.71 25.48 26.13
N LEU A 232 -48.19 24.26 25.89
CA LEU A 232 -48.92 23.21 25.17
C LEU A 232 -50.22 22.84 25.90
N VAL A 233 -50.15 22.57 27.21
CA VAL A 233 -51.33 22.25 28.03
C VAL A 233 -52.31 23.43 28.05
N SER A 234 -51.80 24.65 28.18
CA SER A 234 -52.63 25.86 28.16
C SER A 234 -53.35 26.06 26.82
N ARG A 235 -52.68 25.77 25.71
CA ARG A 235 -53.24 25.87 24.37
C ARG A 235 -54.27 24.78 24.12
N THR A 236 -53.95 23.52 24.41
CA THR A 236 -54.87 22.38 24.25
C THR A 236 -56.14 22.56 25.09
N LEU A 237 -56.03 23.06 26.33
CA LEU A 237 -57.20 23.31 27.17
C LEU A 237 -58.04 24.49 26.68
N ARG A 238 -57.44 25.55 26.12
CA ARG A 238 -58.18 26.66 25.52
C ARG A 238 -58.93 26.26 24.24
N GLU A 239 -58.36 25.36 23.47
CA GLU A 239 -58.95 24.82 22.24
C GLU A 239 -60.03 23.74 22.50
N SER A 240 -60.08 23.16 23.71
CA SER A 240 -61.07 22.14 24.08
C SER A 240 -62.50 22.73 24.25
N PRO A 241 -63.51 22.16 23.57
CA PRO A 241 -64.90 22.62 23.67
C PRO A 241 -65.51 22.37 25.06
N GLU A 242 -65.01 21.41 25.83
CA GLU A 242 -65.43 21.10 27.19
C GLU A 242 -65.01 22.21 28.16
N ILE A 243 -63.78 22.71 28.02
CA ILE A 243 -63.26 23.81 28.84
C ILE A 243 -63.97 25.12 28.49
N GLN A 244 -64.27 25.36 27.22
CA GLN A 244 -65.05 26.53 26.80
C GLN A 244 -66.48 26.52 27.37
N LYS A 245 -67.12 25.34 27.46
CA LYS A 245 -68.42 25.18 28.13
C LYS A 245 -68.30 25.42 29.63
N LEU A 246 -67.25 24.90 30.27
CA LEU A 246 -66.97 25.12 31.69
C LEU A 246 -66.79 26.61 32.00
N HIS A 247 -66.13 27.35 31.12
CA HIS A 247 -65.89 28.80 31.25
C HIS A 247 -67.18 29.65 31.29
N ARG A 248 -68.30 29.13 30.78
CA ARG A 248 -69.62 29.82 30.75
C ARG A 248 -70.43 29.66 32.05
N LEU A 249 -70.01 28.76 32.95
CA LEU A 249 -70.67 28.55 34.24
C LEU A 249 -70.22 29.58 35.30
N PRO A 250 -71.04 29.91 36.30
CA PRO A 250 -70.60 30.72 37.44
C PRO A 250 -69.45 30.00 38.17
N MET A 251 -68.35 30.72 38.45
CA MET A 251 -67.06 30.16 38.92
C MET A 251 -66.31 29.25 37.92
N GLY A 252 -66.76 29.17 36.68
CA GLY A 252 -66.18 28.34 35.63
C GLY A 252 -64.74 28.73 35.24
N LYS A 253 -64.41 30.03 35.30
CA LYS A 253 -63.04 30.52 35.07
C LYS A 253 -62.06 30.02 36.13
N THR A 254 -62.46 30.07 37.39
CA THR A 254 -61.65 29.62 38.53
C THR A 254 -61.43 28.11 38.49
N ALA A 255 -62.49 27.35 38.17
CA ALA A 255 -62.40 25.89 38.00
C ALA A 255 -61.51 25.50 36.80
N SER A 256 -61.66 26.17 35.66
CA SER A 256 -60.83 25.98 34.47
C SER A 256 -59.35 26.26 34.74
N ASN A 257 -59.04 27.37 35.44
CA ASN A 257 -57.66 27.73 35.76
C ASN A 257 -57.03 26.76 36.76
N ALA A 258 -57.78 26.31 37.77
CA ALA A 258 -57.33 25.29 38.72
C ALA A 258 -57.06 23.95 38.01
N MET A 259 -57.92 23.56 37.05
CA MET A 259 -57.73 22.36 36.25
C MET A 259 -56.51 22.47 35.33
N GLN A 260 -56.29 23.62 34.69
CA GLN A 260 -55.10 23.88 33.90
C GLN A 260 -53.82 23.78 34.74
N ALA A 261 -53.78 24.42 35.91
CA ALA A 261 -52.63 24.36 36.80
C ALA A 261 -52.36 22.91 37.28
N SER A 262 -53.41 22.15 37.58
CA SER A 262 -53.28 20.75 37.98
C SER A 262 -52.79 19.86 36.82
N LEU A 263 -53.33 20.02 35.61
CA LEU A 263 -52.95 19.25 34.44
C LEU A 263 -51.53 19.59 33.96
N SER A 264 -51.16 20.87 33.98
CA SER A 264 -49.78 21.31 33.71
C SER A 264 -48.83 20.72 34.75
N GLY A 265 -49.17 20.79 36.04
CA GLY A 265 -48.36 20.20 37.10
C GLY A 265 -48.28 18.67 37.06
N VAL A 266 -49.27 17.97 36.49
CA VAL A 266 -49.20 16.51 36.24
C VAL A 266 -48.34 16.22 35.00
N ALA A 267 -48.53 16.96 33.90
CA ALA A 267 -47.74 16.80 32.69
C ALA A 267 -46.24 17.09 32.93
N GLN A 268 -45.92 18.15 33.67
CA GLN A 268 -44.56 18.49 34.06
C GLN A 268 -43.94 17.37 34.93
N ARG A 269 -44.67 16.84 35.91
CA ARG A 269 -44.21 15.72 36.74
C ARG A 269 -43.98 14.45 35.92
N LEU A 270 -44.89 14.10 35.02
CA LEU A 270 -44.73 12.95 34.13
C LEU A 270 -43.50 13.09 33.24
N VAL A 271 -43.22 14.28 32.69
CA VAL A 271 -42.03 14.50 31.87
C VAL A 271 -40.75 14.48 32.71
N ASP A 272 -40.76 15.01 33.93
CA ASP A 272 -39.62 14.92 34.84
C ASP A 272 -39.34 13.46 35.25
N GLU A 273 -40.38 12.68 35.52
CA GLU A 273 -40.29 11.25 35.85
C GLU A 273 -39.81 10.42 34.66
N LEU A 274 -40.29 10.71 33.44
CA LEU A 274 -39.78 10.10 32.21
C LEU A 274 -38.33 10.46 31.93
N ALA A 275 -37.94 11.71 32.15
CA ALA A 275 -36.57 12.17 31.94
C ALA A 275 -35.59 11.55 32.95
N GLN A 276 -36.00 11.41 34.21
CA GLN A 276 -35.24 10.68 35.22
C GLN A 276 -35.21 9.17 34.91
N GLY A 277 -36.27 8.65 34.30
CA GLY A 277 -36.38 7.28 33.79
C GLY A 277 -35.55 6.99 32.53
N ILE A 278 -34.83 7.96 31.94
CA ILE A 278 -33.95 7.70 30.79
C ILE A 278 -32.82 6.72 31.16
N HIS A 279 -32.35 6.75 32.41
CA HIS A 279 -31.34 5.82 32.92
C HIS A 279 -31.91 4.47 33.37
N SER A 280 -33.21 4.26 33.20
CA SER A 280 -33.89 3.02 33.59
C SER A 280 -33.57 1.89 32.63
N THR A 281 -33.68 0.65 33.13
CA THR A 281 -33.43 -0.54 32.31
C THR A 281 -34.53 -0.70 31.24
N GLU A 282 -35.73 -0.22 31.53
CA GLU A 282 -36.90 -0.24 30.67
C GLU A 282 -36.71 0.69 29.45
N PHE A 283 -36.20 1.91 29.67
CA PHE A 283 -35.89 2.84 28.58
C PHE A 283 -34.79 2.26 27.68
N ARG A 284 -33.73 1.69 28.26
CA ARG A 284 -32.67 1.05 27.48
C ARG A 284 -33.20 -0.08 26.60
N GLN A 285 -34.06 -0.95 27.13
CA GLN A 285 -34.68 -2.01 26.34
C GLN A 285 -35.59 -1.48 25.22
N LEU A 286 -36.31 -0.38 25.47
CA LEU A 286 -37.13 0.27 24.44
C LEU A 286 -36.24 0.82 23.32
N VAL A 287 -35.20 1.57 23.67
CA VAL A 287 -34.25 2.13 22.71
C VAL A 287 -33.54 1.03 21.92
N GLU A 288 -33.06 -0.03 22.57
CA GLU A 288 -32.42 -1.17 21.90
C GLU A 288 -33.37 -1.86 20.91
N ARG A 289 -34.63 -2.08 21.28
CA ARG A 289 -35.65 -2.65 20.37
C ARG A 289 -35.97 -1.73 19.20
N THR A 290 -36.13 -0.43 19.46
CA THR A 290 -36.37 0.56 18.42
C THR A 290 -35.18 0.68 17.48
N ALA A 291 -33.95 0.73 18.01
CA ALA A 291 -32.71 0.72 17.24
C ALA A 291 -32.56 -0.57 16.45
N GLU A 292 -32.90 -1.73 17.01
CA GLU A 292 -32.89 -3.00 16.30
C GLU A 292 -33.89 -3.01 15.14
N THR A 293 -35.09 -2.48 15.35
CA THR A 293 -36.13 -2.41 14.33
C THR A 293 -35.71 -1.46 13.21
N GLY A 294 -35.18 -0.28 13.57
CA GLY A 294 -34.64 0.69 12.61
C GLY A 294 -33.44 0.16 11.82
N PHE A 295 -32.57 -0.60 12.47
CA PHE A 295 -31.44 -1.25 11.82
C PHE A 295 -31.91 -2.35 10.86
N ASN A 296 -32.89 -3.17 11.27
CA ASN A 296 -33.48 -4.18 10.39
C ASN A 296 -34.18 -3.55 9.18
N SER A 297 -34.90 -2.42 9.36
CA SER A 297 -35.51 -1.71 8.23
C SER A 297 -34.48 -1.07 7.29
N TRP A 298 -33.34 -0.63 7.83
CA TRP A 298 -32.23 -0.13 7.02
C TRP A 298 -31.51 -1.26 6.26
N LEU A 299 -31.43 -2.45 6.86
CA LEU A 299 -30.83 -3.64 6.22
C LEU A 299 -31.74 -4.31 5.20
N THR A 300 -33.07 -4.25 5.35
CA THR A 300 -33.98 -4.66 4.29
C THR A 300 -33.79 -3.72 3.13
N VAL A 301 -33.38 -4.26 1.98
CA VAL A 301 -32.95 -3.55 0.76
C VAL A 301 -34.04 -2.60 0.27
N ASP A 302 -34.06 -1.40 0.84
CA ASP A 302 -34.73 -0.24 0.29
C ASP A 302 -33.67 0.50 -0.55
N GLU A 303 -34.02 0.93 -1.76
CA GLU A 303 -33.08 1.55 -2.73
C GLU A 303 -32.28 2.70 -2.10
N THR A 304 -32.86 3.38 -1.10
CA THR A 304 -32.23 4.49 -0.38
C THR A 304 -31.07 4.07 0.52
N SER A 305 -31.15 2.91 1.17
CA SER A 305 -30.11 2.42 2.09
C SER A 305 -28.87 1.91 1.34
N ALA A 306 -29.12 1.22 0.22
CA ALA A 306 -28.07 0.75 -0.67
C ALA A 306 -27.26 1.93 -1.22
N HIS A 307 -27.93 3.01 -1.64
CA HIS A 307 -27.28 4.20 -2.16
C HIS A 307 -26.40 4.92 -1.13
N VAL A 308 -26.83 5.01 0.14
CA VAL A 308 -26.01 5.60 1.22
C VAL A 308 -24.74 4.77 1.43
N THR A 309 -24.85 3.45 1.44
CA THR A 309 -23.69 2.56 1.63
C THR A 309 -22.74 2.64 0.44
N GLU A 310 -23.27 2.64 -0.78
CA GLU A 310 -22.52 2.87 -2.01
C GLU A 310 -21.72 4.18 -1.95
N GLN A 311 -22.38 5.27 -1.56
CA GLN A 311 -21.76 6.59 -1.48
C GLN A 311 -20.65 6.66 -0.43
N VAL A 312 -20.85 6.04 0.75
CA VAL A 312 -19.79 5.94 1.76
C VAL A 312 -18.59 5.13 1.24
N LEU A 313 -18.83 4.02 0.54
CA LEU A 313 -17.75 3.24 -0.07
C LEU A 313 -17.02 4.02 -1.16
N TYR A 314 -17.76 4.75 -1.99
CA TYR A 314 -17.21 5.66 -3.00
C TYR A 314 -16.29 6.71 -2.36
N ASP A 315 -16.76 7.38 -1.31
CA ASP A 315 -16.01 8.43 -0.62
C ASP A 315 -14.74 7.89 0.05
N ILE A 316 -14.81 6.69 0.64
CA ILE A 316 -13.62 6.01 1.19
C ILE A 316 -12.60 5.70 0.08
N LEU A 317 -13.06 5.18 -1.06
CA LEU A 317 -12.18 4.90 -2.20
C LEU A 317 -11.56 6.18 -2.77
N GLU A 318 -12.32 7.27 -2.84
CA GLU A 318 -11.83 8.57 -3.31
C GLU A 318 -10.78 9.13 -2.35
N MET A 319 -11.00 9.04 -1.03
CA MET A 319 -10.04 9.44 -0.02
C MET A 319 -8.72 8.63 -0.12
N LEU A 320 -8.81 7.32 -0.35
CA LEU A 320 -7.62 6.48 -0.58
C LEU A 320 -6.87 6.85 -1.85
N LYS A 321 -7.59 7.17 -2.94
CA LYS A 321 -6.98 7.64 -4.20
C LYS A 321 -6.25 8.96 -4.00
N GLU A 322 -6.81 9.88 -3.22
CA GLU A 322 -6.18 11.17 -2.92
C GLU A 322 -4.86 10.99 -2.14
N GLN A 323 -4.83 10.07 -1.17
CA GLN A 323 -3.61 9.73 -0.44
C GLN A 323 -2.51 9.14 -1.35
N ILE A 324 -2.86 8.25 -2.29
CA ILE A 324 -1.90 7.63 -3.23
C ILE A 324 -1.41 8.61 -4.30
N ARG A 325 -2.22 9.63 -4.64
CA ARG A 325 -1.80 10.71 -5.55
C ARG A 325 -0.66 11.54 -4.99
N HIS A 326 -0.46 11.53 -3.67
CA HIS A 326 0.67 12.18 -3.05
C HIS A 326 1.96 11.40 -3.36
N GLN A 327 2.84 12.02 -4.15
CA GLN A 327 4.08 11.41 -4.64
C GLN A 327 5.17 11.52 -3.57
N GLY A 328 5.35 10.48 -2.76
CA GLY A 328 6.33 10.46 -1.67
C GLY A 328 7.78 10.61 -2.13
N TRP A 329 8.10 10.36 -3.40
CA TRP A 329 9.43 10.65 -3.94
C TRP A 329 9.75 12.15 -4.06
N LYS A 330 8.73 13.03 -4.16
CA LYS A 330 8.95 14.48 -4.15
C LYS A 330 9.53 14.91 -2.81
N ASP A 331 8.94 14.47 -1.71
CA ASP A 331 9.42 14.79 -0.36
C ASP A 331 10.80 14.20 -0.03
N ARG A 332 11.22 13.12 -0.72
CA ARG A 332 12.54 12.49 -0.51
C ARG A 332 13.67 13.16 -1.28
N TYR A 333 13.36 13.86 -2.37
CA TYR A 333 14.35 14.29 -3.35
C TYR A 333 14.27 15.77 -3.74
N GLU A 334 13.22 16.50 -3.32
CA GLU A 334 13.19 17.95 -3.13
C GLU A 334 13.81 18.31 -1.76
#